data_AF-A0A970C112-F1
#
_entry.id   AF-A0A970C112-F1
#
_cell.length_a   1.000
_cell.length_b   1.000
_cell.length_c   1.000
_cell.angle_alpha   90.00
_cell.angle_beta   90.00
_cell.angle_gamma   90.00
#
_symmetry.space_group_name_H-M   'P 1'
#
loop_
_entity.id
_entity.type
_entity.pdbx_description
1 polymer ?
#
loop_
_entity_poly.entity_id
_entity_poly.type
_entity_poly.pdbx_seq_one_letter_code
_entity_poly.pdbx_strand_id
1 'polypeptide(L)' 'MEANLFLLLASGSLIAAGVYLVLDRVLTRLLMGILLIGNGANLLILQAGCGW' A
#
# COMPACT_ATOMS: atom_id res chain seq x y z
N MET A 1 10.35 -3.96 19.71
CA MET A 1 9.54 -3.88 18.49
C MET A 1 10.00 -2.63 17.76
N GLU A 2 11.04 -2.75 16.94
CA GLU A 2 11.59 -1.61 16.19
C GLU A 2 10.66 -1.31 15.02
N ALA A 3 9.82 -0.28 15.14
CA ALA A 3 9.01 0.17 14.03
C ALA A 3 9.94 0.79 12.98
N ASN A 4 10.17 0.07 11.88
CA ASN A 4 10.97 0.60 10.78
C ASN A 4 10.20 1.72 10.08
N LEU A 5 10.51 2.97 10.44
CA LEU A 5 9.86 4.18 9.91
C LEU A 5 9.87 4.21 8.37
N PHE A 6 10.90 3.63 7.76
CA PHE A 6 11.03 3.49 6.32
C PHE A 6 9.93 2.62 5.69
N LEU A 7 9.58 1.49 6.32
CA LEU A 7 8.50 0.61 5.87
C LEU A 7 7.12 1.26 6.07
N LEU A 8 6.98 2.07 7.12
CA LEU A 8 5.73 2.78 7.42
C LEU A 8 5.47 3.88 6.36
N LEU A 9 6.52 4.63 6.00
CA LEU A 9 6.47 5.62 4.93
C LEU A 9 6.25 4.95 3.56
N ALA A 10 6.93 3.84 3.28
CA ALA A 10 6.75 3.08 2.06
C ALA A 10 5.30 2.62 1.91
N SER A 11 4.75 1.94 2.92
CA SER A 11 3.36 1.47 2.89
C SER A 11 2.33 2.61 2.75
N GLY A 12 2.50 3.72 3.47
CA GLY A 12 1.66 4.91 3.34
C GLY A 12 1.72 5.53 1.94
N SER A 13 2.92 5.60 1.33
CA SER A 13 3.09 6.11 -0.04
C SER A 13 2.47 5.19 -1.10
N LEU A 14 2.54 3.86 -0.92
CA LEU A 14 1.88 2.89 -1.81
C LEU A 14 0.36 3.03 -1.76
N ILE A 15 -0.21 3.21 -0.56
CA ILE A 15 -1.65 3.43 -0.39
C ILE A 15 -2.07 4.75 -1.02
N ALA A 16 -1.32 5.84 -0.78
CA ALA A 16 -1.61 7.14 -1.38
C ALA A 16 -1.55 7.11 -2.92
N ALA A 17 -0.53 6.48 -3.50
CA ALA A 17 -0.39 6.32 -4.94
C ALA A 17 -1.52 5.44 -5.52
N GLY A 18 -1.88 4.35 -4.84
CA GLY A 18 -2.95 3.47 -5.26
C GLY A 18 -4.33 4.14 -5.25
N VAL A 19 -4.63 4.95 -4.22
CA VAL A 19 -5.86 5.77 -4.18
C VAL A 19 -5.89 6.80 -5.31
N TYR A 20 -4.75 7.43 -5.62
CA TYR A 20 -4.66 8.40 -6.71
C TYR A 20 -4.97 7.77 -8.08
N LEU A 21 -4.52 6.54 -8.30
CA LEU A 21 -4.78 5.79 -9.54
C LEU A 21 -6.22 5.29 -9.64
N VAL A 22 -6.88 5.03 -8.51
CA VAL A 22 -8.30 4.62 -8.44
C VAL A 22 -9.24 5.75 -8.88
N LEU A 23 -8.86 7.02 -8.68
CA LEU A 23 -9.64 8.18 -9.12
C LEU A 23 -9.69 8.35 -10.65
N ASP A 24 -8.88 7.60 -11.40
CA ASP A 24 -8.79 7.72 -12.84
C ASP A 24 -9.89 6.91 -13.57
N ARG A 25 -10.42 7.45 -14.68
CA ARG A 25 -11.53 6.82 -15.44
C ARG A 25 -11.10 5.61 -16.26
N VAL A 26 -9.79 5.36 -16.37
CA VAL A 26 -9.24 4.25 -17.14
C VAL A 26 -9.18 2.99 -16.27
N LEU A 27 -9.91 1.94 -16.66
CA LEU A 27 -10.02 0.67 -15.92
C LEU A 27 -8.66 0.04 -15.56
N THR A 28 -7.64 0.18 -16.40
CA THR A 28 -6.29 -0.33 -16.12
C THR A 28 -5.58 0.43 -15.00
N ARG A 29 -5.79 1.75 -14.90
CA ARG A 29 -5.28 2.58 -13.80
C ARG A 29 -6.00 2.25 -12.50
N LEU A 30 -7.32 2.01 -12.55
CA LEU A 30 -8.09 1.52 -11.40
C LEU A 30 -7.53 0.19 -10.88
N LEU A 31 -7.32 -0.80 -11.78
CA LEU A 31 -6.77 -2.11 -11.42
C LEU A 31 -5.36 -2.01 -10.83
N MET A 32 -4.47 -1.23 -11.44
CA MET A 32 -3.13 -0.97 -10.89
C MET A 32 -3.19 -0.28 -9.52
N GLY A 33 -4.14 0.64 -9.32
CA GLY A 33 -4.36 1.30 -8.04
C GLY A 33 -4.78 0.32 -6.94
N ILE A 34 -5.71 -0.58 -7.24
CA ILE A 34 -6.14 -1.65 -6.32
C ILE A 34 -4.97 -2.58 -5.97
N LEU A 35 -4.16 -2.97 -6.96
CA LEU A 35 -2.95 -3.79 -6.73
C LEU A 35 -1.93 -3.06 -5.84
N LEU A 36 -1.71 -1.76 -6.03
CA LEU A 36 -0.80 -0.95 -5.21
C LEU A 36 -1.28 -0.83 -3.75
N ILE A 37 -2.59 -0.61 -3.54
CA ILE A 37 -3.19 -0.59 -2.20
C ILE A 37 -2.99 -1.95 -1.51
N GLY A 38 -3.23 -3.06 -2.21
CA GLY A 38 -3.01 -4.41 -1.67
C GLY A 38 -1.55 -4.67 -1.26
N ASN A 39 -0.59 -4.20 -2.06
CA ASN A 39 0.84 -4.30 -1.70
C ASN A 39 1.20 -3.42 -0.49
N GLY A 40 0.65 -2.21 -0.39
CA GLY A 40 0.82 -1.36 0.80
C GLY A 40 0.22 -1.97 2.07
N ALA A 41 -0.94 -2.62 1.96
CA ALA A 41 -1.57 -3.34 3.07
C ALA A 41 -0.73 -4.56 3.53
N ASN A 42 -0.14 -5.33 2.61
CA ASN A 42 0.75 -6.44 2.96
C ASN A 42 2.00 -5.96 3.73
N LEU A 43 2.58 -4.82 3.34
CA LEU A 43 3.69 -4.20 4.06
C LEU A 43 3.28 -3.73 5.46
N LEU A 44 2.08 -3.16 5.61
CA LEU A 44 1.53 -2.82 6.93
C LEU A 44 1.30 -4.05 7.80
N ILE A 45 0.81 -5.16 7.23
CA ILE A 45 0.58 -6.42 7.95
C ILE A 45 1.90 -7.01 8.45
N LEU A 46 2.93 -7.03 7.61
CA LEU A 46 4.28 -7.45 7.97
C LEU A 46 4.87 -6.58 9.09
N GLN A 47 4.60 -5.27 9.04
CA GLN A 47 5.08 -4.33 10.05
C GLN A 47 4.26 -4.35 11.35
N ALA A 48 2.96 -4.61 11.27
CA ALA A 48 2.05 -4.75 12.41
C ALA A 48 2.33 -6.02 13.23
N GLY A 49 3.22 -6.90 12.75
CA GLY A 49 3.64 -8.08 13.50
C GLY A 49 2.70 -9.27 13.34
N CYS A 50 1.94 -9.37 12.24
CA CYS A 50 1.30 -10.64 11.88
C CYS A 50 2.35 -11.58 11.26
N GLY A 51 3.31 -12.00 12.08
CA GLY A 51 4.25 -13.06 11.78
C GLY A 51 3.98 -14.20 12.76
N TRP A 52 3.15 -15.18 12.35
CA TRP A 52 2.78 -16.41 13.08
C TRP A 52 2.04 -16.24 14.42
#